data_AF-A0A9D6NPM0-F1
#
_entry.id   AF-A0A9D6NPM0-F1
#
_cell.length_a   1.000
_cell.length_b   1.000
_cell.length_c   1.000
_cell.angle_alpha   90.00
_cell.angle_beta   90.00
_cell.angle_gamma   90.00
#
_symmetry.space_group_name_H-M   'P 1'
#
loop_
_entity.id
_entity.type
_entity.pdbx_description
1 polymer ?
#
loop_
_entity_poly.entity_id
_entity_poly.type
_entity_poly.pdbx_seq_one_letter_code
_entity_poly.pdbx_strand_id
1 'polypeptide(L)'
;MTVTTAAGRGNCVSCFTYPDSTPPVLSGCPANASFQCLSQVPAPATVTALDNCDGSVPVSFSETQTNPGSSCNNTITRTWKATDSHGNTASCVETIAVNDTTPPTITCPPDITVASTAGSCAATGVNLGIPTTSDNCGSVTVSNSAPSSFPVGRTVVTWTATDACGNRSTCTQLVTVTRDVSITSNFNGTAIKAGNYIWFNSVLKPSGLGSSPVTIRFFHQEIHSANFHLSLPDAVITFDPAATTATTMFDGVQWVTRVPSSGLSGNTFLSGFAYYVPSNLPGGINPVTWSGSFVIDTPGVLLKWQWAAVYTNFSTDLNALGVKPVDDNHASQYQNSDHAGTPENYKSYVIGGARGGGGSNFTGSYSSTGSASICVPGLGIR
;
A
#
# COMPACT_ATOMS: atom_id res chain seq x y z
N MET A 1 -24.24 -78.11 67.51
CA MET A 1 -22.79 -77.82 67.53
C MET A 1 -22.66 -76.31 67.58
N THR A 2 -22.29 -75.77 68.73
CA THR A 2 -22.04 -74.34 68.94
C THR A 2 -20.80 -73.94 68.15
N VAL A 3 -20.93 -72.97 67.24
CA VAL A 3 -19.79 -72.30 66.61
C VAL A 3 -19.71 -70.90 67.18
N THR A 4 -18.76 -70.73 68.10
CA THR A 4 -18.22 -69.45 68.53
C THR A 4 -17.33 -68.92 67.41
N THR A 5 -17.56 -67.68 66.95
CA THR A 5 -16.55 -66.94 66.17
C THR A 5 -16.20 -65.63 66.84
N ALA A 6 -14.91 -65.34 66.75
CA ALA A 6 -14.16 -64.36 67.51
C ALA A 6 -14.45 -62.91 67.11
N ALA A 7 -14.19 -62.01 68.07
CA ALA A 7 -14.14 -60.58 67.87
C ALA A 7 -13.13 -60.19 66.77
N GLY A 8 -13.54 -59.26 65.91
CA GLY A 8 -12.65 -58.51 65.03
C GLY A 8 -12.71 -58.90 63.56
N ARG A 9 -13.75 -58.46 62.84
CA ARG A 9 -13.74 -58.07 61.41
C ARG A 9 -15.07 -57.37 61.10
N GLY A 10 -14.99 -56.27 60.35
CA GLY A 10 -16.14 -55.45 60.00
C GLY A 10 -17.29 -56.25 59.40
N ASN A 11 -18.51 -55.74 59.60
CA ASN A 11 -19.76 -56.26 59.07
C ASN A 11 -19.69 -56.50 57.55
N CYS A 12 -19.29 -57.70 57.14
CA CYS A 12 -19.74 -58.26 55.86
C CYS A 12 -21.08 -58.95 56.15
N VAL A 13 -22.18 -58.22 55.95
CA VAL A 13 -23.51 -58.81 55.90
C VAL A 13 -23.53 -59.78 54.73
N SER A 14 -23.92 -61.04 54.97
CA SER A 14 -24.01 -62.07 53.94
C SER A 14 -25.21 -61.78 53.04
N CYS A 15 -24.99 -61.11 51.90
CA CYS A 15 -26.04 -60.77 50.94
C CYS A 15 -26.48 -61.94 50.04
N PHE A 16 -26.14 -63.19 50.38
CA PHE A 16 -26.50 -64.36 49.57
C PHE A 16 -27.97 -64.81 49.74
N THR A 17 -28.75 -64.20 50.63
CA THR A 17 -30.14 -64.61 50.95
C THR A 17 -31.14 -63.47 51.19
N TYR A 18 -30.73 -62.20 51.04
CA TYR A 18 -31.57 -61.04 51.36
C TYR A 18 -31.74 -60.12 50.14
N PRO A 19 -32.94 -59.56 49.87
CA PRO A 19 -33.11 -58.61 48.78
C PRO A 19 -32.32 -57.33 49.08
N ASP A 20 -31.37 -56.99 48.22
CA ASP A 20 -30.67 -55.70 48.27
C ASP A 20 -31.47 -54.61 47.56
N SER A 21 -31.64 -53.47 48.23
CA SER A 21 -32.32 -52.29 47.73
C SER A 21 -31.45 -51.03 47.75
N THR A 22 -30.18 -51.16 48.10
CA THR A 22 -29.26 -50.03 48.23
C THR A 22 -28.51 -49.84 46.91
N PRO A 23 -28.59 -48.66 46.27
CA PRO A 23 -27.81 -48.42 45.07
C PRO A 23 -26.31 -48.30 45.36
N PRO A 24 -25.44 -48.63 44.37
CA PRO A 24 -24.01 -48.38 44.47
C PRO A 24 -23.69 -46.91 44.75
N VAL A 25 -22.60 -46.66 45.46
CA VAL A 25 -22.05 -45.32 45.71
C VAL A 25 -20.90 -45.05 44.74
N LEU A 26 -21.09 -44.06 43.87
CA LEU A 26 -20.06 -43.58 42.95
C LEU A 26 -19.08 -42.63 43.66
N SER A 27 -17.79 -42.77 43.35
CA SER A 27 -16.72 -41.88 43.81
C SER A 27 -15.86 -41.43 42.62
N GLY A 28 -15.44 -40.16 42.65
CA GLY A 28 -14.67 -39.54 41.56
C GLY A 28 -15.51 -38.90 40.45
N CYS A 29 -16.81 -38.67 40.66
CA CYS A 29 -17.67 -38.00 39.68
C CYS A 29 -17.20 -36.56 39.42
N PRO A 30 -16.85 -36.19 38.16
CA PRO A 30 -16.39 -34.86 37.83
C PRO A 30 -17.54 -33.84 37.84
N ALA A 31 -17.20 -32.57 38.09
CA ALA A 31 -18.13 -31.45 38.04
C ALA A 31 -18.21 -30.87 36.61
N ASN A 32 -19.31 -30.17 36.31
CA ASN A 32 -19.46 -29.46 35.04
C ASN A 32 -18.33 -28.45 34.80
N ALA A 33 -17.94 -28.29 33.54
CA ALA A 33 -16.81 -27.44 33.13
C ALA A 33 -17.11 -26.68 31.84
N SER A 34 -16.30 -25.66 31.55
CA SER A 34 -16.36 -24.93 30.30
C SER A 34 -14.96 -24.64 29.76
N PHE A 35 -14.77 -24.79 28.46
CA PHE A 35 -13.52 -24.53 27.76
C PHE A 35 -13.78 -23.69 26.51
N GLN A 36 -12.77 -22.95 26.04
CA GLN A 36 -12.88 -22.28 24.75
C GLN A 36 -12.56 -23.24 23.61
N CYS A 37 -11.55 -24.09 23.79
CA CYS A 37 -11.10 -25.01 22.75
C CYS A 37 -11.38 -26.46 23.09
N LEU A 38 -11.78 -27.24 22.09
CA LEU A 38 -11.97 -28.68 22.26
C LEU A 38 -10.68 -29.39 22.69
N SER A 39 -9.52 -28.91 22.25
CA SER A 39 -8.20 -29.43 22.64
C SER A 39 -7.86 -29.23 24.13
N GLN A 40 -8.58 -28.35 24.83
CA GLN A 40 -8.40 -28.11 26.27
C GLN A 40 -9.25 -29.06 27.12
N VAL A 41 -10.19 -29.79 26.52
CA VAL A 41 -11.06 -30.72 27.25
C VAL A 41 -10.23 -31.92 27.72
N PRO A 42 -10.19 -32.21 29.04
CA PRO A 42 -9.43 -33.34 29.56
C PRO A 42 -10.07 -34.68 29.18
N ALA A 43 -9.26 -35.74 29.21
CA ALA A 43 -9.75 -37.11 29.09
C ALA A 43 -10.80 -37.43 30.18
N PRO A 44 -11.72 -38.37 29.93
CA PRO A 44 -12.74 -38.75 30.92
C PRO A 44 -12.12 -39.18 32.26
N ALA A 45 -12.69 -38.71 33.36
CA ALA A 45 -12.26 -39.11 34.70
C ALA A 45 -12.52 -40.61 34.94
N THR A 46 -11.68 -41.24 35.75
CA THR A 46 -11.92 -42.61 36.23
C THR A 46 -12.87 -42.57 37.42
N VAL A 47 -14.06 -43.14 37.28
CA VAL A 47 -15.08 -43.22 38.34
C VAL A 47 -15.15 -44.67 38.84
N THR A 48 -15.17 -44.82 40.17
CA THR A 48 -15.32 -46.12 40.83
C THR A 48 -16.66 -46.21 41.53
N ALA A 49 -17.25 -47.40 41.62
CA ALA A 49 -18.47 -47.64 42.40
C ALA A 49 -18.21 -48.71 43.46
N LEU A 50 -18.67 -48.44 44.68
CA LEU A 50 -18.70 -49.42 45.76
C LEU A 50 -20.13 -49.68 46.20
N ASP A 51 -20.41 -50.90 46.61
CA ASP A 51 -21.71 -51.34 47.10
C ASP A 51 -21.54 -52.16 48.40
N ASN A 52 -22.55 -52.12 49.27
CA ASN A 52 -22.52 -52.83 50.56
C ASN A 52 -22.57 -54.35 50.43
N CYS A 53 -23.14 -54.88 49.34
CA CYS A 53 -23.30 -56.30 49.08
C CYS A 53 -22.31 -56.83 48.03
N ASP A 54 -22.04 -56.06 46.97
CA ASP A 54 -21.20 -56.48 45.86
C ASP A 54 -19.73 -56.03 45.98
N GLY A 55 -19.42 -55.14 46.93
CA GLY A 55 -18.09 -54.57 47.06
C GLY A 55 -17.79 -53.66 45.87
N SER A 56 -16.92 -54.06 44.94
CA SER A 56 -16.58 -53.24 43.77
C SER A 56 -17.56 -53.51 42.62
N VAL A 57 -18.28 -52.48 42.18
CA VAL A 57 -19.26 -52.58 41.08
C VAL A 57 -18.66 -52.02 39.78
N PRO A 58 -18.77 -52.72 38.64
CA PRO A 58 -18.34 -52.21 37.35
C PRO A 58 -19.08 -50.92 36.95
N VAL A 59 -18.34 -49.92 36.48
CA VAL A 59 -18.90 -48.66 35.98
C VAL A 59 -18.88 -48.66 34.46
N SER A 60 -20.04 -48.44 33.84
CA SER A 60 -20.16 -48.18 32.40
C SER A 60 -20.01 -46.68 32.13
N PHE A 61 -19.32 -46.34 31.03
CA PHE A 61 -19.10 -44.97 30.58
C PHE A 61 -19.70 -44.76 29.19
N SER A 62 -20.38 -43.63 29.00
CA SER A 62 -20.82 -43.16 27.69
C SER A 62 -20.58 -41.65 27.52
N GLU A 63 -20.32 -41.23 26.28
CA GLU A 63 -20.13 -39.83 25.90
C GLU A 63 -20.96 -39.49 24.67
N THR A 64 -21.59 -38.32 24.68
CA THR A 64 -22.25 -37.73 23.51
C THR A 64 -21.82 -36.27 23.33
N GLN A 65 -21.86 -35.78 22.08
CA GLN A 65 -21.55 -34.40 21.75
C GLN A 65 -22.63 -33.80 20.85
N THR A 66 -22.99 -32.53 21.08
CA THR A 66 -23.96 -31.82 20.22
C THR A 66 -23.33 -31.39 18.90
N ASN A 67 -22.03 -31.12 18.87
CA ASN A 67 -21.28 -30.74 17.68
C ASN A 67 -19.90 -31.42 17.66
N PRO A 68 -19.85 -32.74 17.32
CA PRO A 68 -18.64 -33.54 17.44
C PRO A 68 -17.44 -32.93 16.71
N GLY A 69 -16.30 -32.81 17.41
CA GLY A 69 -15.05 -32.30 16.84
C GLY A 69 -14.95 -30.77 16.74
N SER A 70 -15.96 -30.04 17.20
CA SER A 70 -16.01 -28.57 17.12
C SER A 70 -15.69 -27.90 18.45
N SER A 71 -14.98 -26.77 18.39
CA SER A 71 -14.84 -25.80 19.50
C SER A 71 -16.00 -24.79 19.54
N CYS A 72 -16.93 -24.85 18.57
CA CYS A 72 -18.00 -23.87 18.40
C CYS A 72 -19.34 -24.44 18.86
N ASN A 73 -19.93 -23.84 19.91
CA ASN A 73 -21.23 -24.23 20.46
C ASN A 73 -21.39 -25.75 20.65
N ASN A 74 -20.37 -26.41 21.18
CA ASN A 74 -20.38 -27.85 21.42
C ASN A 74 -20.65 -28.12 22.90
N THR A 75 -21.49 -29.10 23.19
CA THR A 75 -21.74 -29.60 24.55
C THR A 75 -21.41 -31.08 24.58
N ILE A 76 -20.47 -31.45 25.44
CA ILE A 76 -20.08 -32.84 25.69
C ILE A 76 -20.80 -33.30 26.96
N THR A 77 -21.54 -34.40 26.86
CA THR A 77 -22.23 -35.02 28.00
C THR A 77 -21.61 -36.37 28.27
N ARG A 78 -20.99 -36.52 29.44
CA ARG A 78 -20.39 -37.78 29.91
C ARG A 78 -21.25 -38.38 31.01
N THR A 79 -21.57 -39.67 30.90
CA THR A 79 -22.38 -40.39 31.88
C THR A 79 -21.64 -41.61 32.38
N TRP A 80 -21.53 -41.74 33.70
CA TRP A 80 -21.08 -42.95 34.37
C TRP A 80 -22.27 -43.61 35.06
N LYS A 81 -22.45 -44.91 34.84
CA LYS A 81 -23.54 -45.68 35.45
C LYS A 81 -23.03 -47.01 36.00
N ALA A 82 -23.36 -47.28 37.25
CA ALA A 82 -23.16 -48.57 37.90
C ALA A 82 -24.51 -49.23 38.14
N THR A 83 -24.56 -50.55 37.94
CA THR A 83 -25.71 -51.40 38.25
C THR A 83 -25.19 -52.57 39.07
N ASP A 84 -25.73 -52.78 40.26
CA ASP A 84 -25.36 -53.88 41.14
C ASP A 84 -25.96 -55.23 40.67
N SER A 85 -25.67 -56.32 41.39
CA SER A 85 -26.17 -57.66 41.04
C SER A 85 -27.68 -57.85 41.27
N HIS A 86 -28.30 -56.97 42.04
CA HIS A 86 -29.73 -56.97 42.37
C HIS A 86 -30.55 -55.98 41.53
N GLY A 87 -29.90 -55.23 40.63
CA GLY A 87 -30.51 -54.29 39.69
C GLY A 87 -30.61 -52.84 40.20
N ASN A 88 -30.08 -52.51 41.38
CA ASN A 88 -30.03 -51.11 41.83
C ASN A 88 -28.98 -50.33 41.05
N THR A 89 -29.29 -49.06 40.73
CA THR A 89 -28.44 -48.25 39.85
C THR A 89 -28.10 -46.90 40.45
N ALA A 90 -26.87 -46.45 40.21
CA ALA A 90 -26.45 -45.07 40.43
C ALA A 90 -25.81 -44.50 39.17
N SER A 91 -25.96 -43.20 38.95
CA SER A 91 -25.31 -42.49 37.85
C SER A 91 -24.83 -41.10 38.26
N CYS A 92 -23.78 -40.64 37.59
CA CYS A 92 -23.39 -39.24 37.60
C CYS A 92 -23.10 -38.75 36.18
N VAL A 93 -23.37 -37.46 35.96
CA VAL A 93 -23.30 -36.82 34.66
C VAL A 93 -22.42 -35.58 34.76
N GLU A 94 -21.48 -35.45 33.83
CA GLU A 94 -20.69 -34.25 33.60
C GLU A 94 -21.13 -33.61 32.29
N THR A 95 -21.44 -32.32 32.35
CA THR A 95 -21.72 -31.50 31.18
C THR A 95 -20.57 -30.53 30.97
N ILE A 96 -19.93 -30.59 29.80
CA ILE A 96 -18.84 -29.72 29.40
C ILE A 96 -19.30 -28.82 28.25
N ALA A 97 -19.29 -27.52 28.47
CA ALA A 97 -19.57 -26.54 27.42
C ALA A 97 -18.25 -26.14 26.71
N VAL A 98 -18.20 -26.26 25.39
CA VAL A 98 -17.08 -25.81 24.57
C VAL A 98 -17.57 -24.73 23.61
N ASN A 99 -17.08 -23.51 23.81
CA ASN A 99 -17.43 -22.41 22.94
C ASN A 99 -16.29 -21.40 22.85
N ASP A 100 -15.72 -21.29 21.66
CA ASP A 100 -14.73 -20.28 21.37
C ASP A 100 -15.37 -18.92 21.10
N THR A 101 -14.99 -17.94 21.91
CA THR A 101 -15.47 -16.56 21.85
C THR A 101 -14.33 -15.58 21.63
N THR A 102 -13.10 -16.06 21.46
CA THR A 102 -11.91 -15.22 21.36
C THR A 102 -11.63 -14.92 19.90
N PRO A 103 -11.60 -13.65 19.48
CA PRO A 103 -11.24 -13.31 18.12
C PRO A 103 -9.78 -13.69 17.79
N PRO A 104 -9.49 -14.07 16.53
CA PRO A 104 -8.13 -14.33 16.11
C PRO A 104 -7.27 -13.08 16.18
N THR A 105 -5.97 -13.24 16.28
CA THR A 105 -5.00 -12.15 16.08
C THR A 105 -4.64 -12.03 14.60
N ILE A 106 -4.42 -10.79 14.14
CA ILE A 106 -3.97 -10.49 12.78
C ILE A 106 -2.94 -9.36 12.80
N THR A 107 -1.82 -9.55 12.08
CA THR A 107 -0.87 -8.49 11.75
C THR A 107 -0.85 -8.33 10.23
N CYS A 108 -1.18 -7.13 9.77
CA CYS A 108 -1.23 -6.82 8.34
C CYS A 108 0.16 -6.79 7.72
N PRO A 109 0.28 -7.07 6.41
CA PRO A 109 1.51 -6.79 5.69
C PRO A 109 1.79 -5.28 5.70
N PRO A 110 3.05 -4.85 5.50
CA PRO A 110 3.41 -3.44 5.49
C PRO A 110 2.75 -2.69 4.32
N ASP A 111 2.70 -1.37 4.44
CA ASP A 111 2.23 -0.49 3.37
C ASP A 111 3.08 -0.63 2.09
N ILE A 112 2.45 -0.40 0.94
CA ILE A 112 3.06 -0.64 -0.37
C ILE A 112 2.97 0.61 -1.22
N THR A 113 4.07 0.94 -1.91
CA THR A 113 4.10 1.94 -2.98
C THR A 113 4.43 1.26 -4.31
N VAL A 114 3.58 1.43 -5.32
CA VAL A 114 3.78 0.88 -6.68
C VAL A 114 3.53 1.94 -7.74
N ALA A 115 4.17 1.82 -8.89
CA ALA A 115 3.88 2.66 -10.04
C ALA A 115 2.63 2.15 -10.79
N SER A 116 1.83 3.06 -11.36
CA SER A 116 0.76 2.71 -12.30
C SER A 116 1.33 2.06 -13.57
N THR A 117 0.57 1.15 -14.19
CA THR A 117 0.94 0.56 -15.48
C THR A 117 1.09 1.65 -16.55
N ALA A 118 2.11 1.57 -17.42
CA ALA A 118 2.35 2.55 -18.47
C ALA A 118 1.10 2.76 -19.36
N GLY A 119 0.69 4.02 -19.53
CA GLY A 119 -0.53 4.38 -20.27
C GLY A 119 -1.85 4.11 -19.52
N SER A 120 -1.80 3.58 -18.29
CA SER A 120 -2.98 3.31 -17.44
C SER A 120 -3.06 4.26 -16.25
N CYS A 121 -4.22 4.21 -15.60
CA CYS A 121 -4.56 4.97 -14.41
C CYS A 121 -4.69 4.14 -13.14
N ALA A 122 -4.25 2.90 -13.22
CA ALA A 122 -4.24 1.98 -12.13
C ALA A 122 -3.02 1.07 -12.18
N ALA A 123 -2.67 0.52 -11.03
CA ALA A 123 -1.83 -0.67 -10.94
C ALA A 123 -2.74 -1.91 -10.87
N THR A 124 -2.38 -2.96 -11.60
CA THR A 124 -3.01 -4.28 -11.53
C THR A 124 -1.99 -5.32 -11.08
N GLY A 125 -2.45 -6.41 -10.48
CA GLY A 125 -1.55 -7.47 -9.99
C GLY A 125 -0.64 -7.03 -8.84
N VAL A 126 -1.09 -6.05 -8.02
CA VAL A 126 -0.34 -5.59 -6.85
C VAL A 126 -0.22 -6.76 -5.86
N ASN A 127 1.01 -7.17 -5.56
CA ASN A 127 1.27 -8.19 -4.54
C ASN A 127 1.12 -7.56 -3.15
N LEU A 128 0.03 -7.86 -2.45
CA LEU A 128 -0.28 -7.29 -1.13
C LEU A 128 0.50 -7.96 0.02
N GLY A 129 1.20 -9.05 -0.26
CA GLY A 129 1.79 -9.90 0.77
C GLY A 129 0.76 -10.80 1.45
N ILE A 130 1.19 -11.42 2.56
CA ILE A 130 0.38 -12.37 3.33
C ILE A 130 0.40 -11.90 4.79
N PRO A 131 -0.76 -11.65 5.43
CA PRO A 131 -0.81 -11.32 6.85
C PRO A 131 -0.42 -12.53 7.71
N THR A 132 0.08 -12.27 8.91
CA THR A 132 0.27 -13.33 9.92
C THR A 132 -0.93 -13.37 10.85
N THR A 133 -1.46 -14.57 11.08
CA THR A 133 -2.61 -14.79 11.95
C THR A 133 -2.34 -15.90 12.95
N SER A 134 -3.00 -15.83 14.11
CA SER A 134 -3.04 -16.93 15.07
C SER A 134 -4.33 -16.88 15.87
N ASP A 135 -4.76 -18.04 16.35
CA ASP A 135 -5.94 -18.20 17.17
C ASP A 135 -5.68 -19.26 18.25
N ASN A 136 -6.37 -19.18 19.38
CA ASN A 136 -6.22 -20.13 20.49
C ASN A 136 -6.84 -21.50 20.20
N CYS A 137 -7.83 -21.60 19.31
CA CYS A 137 -8.58 -22.83 19.09
C CYS A 137 -8.39 -23.47 17.72
N GLY A 138 -7.75 -22.80 16.76
CA GLY A 138 -7.30 -23.48 15.55
C GLY A 138 -6.99 -22.60 14.35
N SER A 139 -7.48 -23.02 13.20
CA SER A 139 -7.18 -22.40 11.91
C SER A 139 -7.96 -21.11 11.69
N VAL A 140 -7.30 -20.12 11.09
CA VAL A 140 -7.88 -18.82 10.75
C VAL A 140 -8.00 -18.70 9.23
N THR A 141 -9.18 -18.29 8.76
CA THR A 141 -9.41 -17.91 7.36
C THR A 141 -9.20 -16.41 7.18
N VAL A 142 -8.52 -16.01 6.10
CA VAL A 142 -8.21 -14.60 5.83
C VAL A 142 -8.86 -14.15 4.52
N SER A 143 -9.42 -12.94 4.52
CA SER A 143 -9.88 -12.24 3.32
C SER A 143 -9.47 -10.76 3.35
N ASN A 144 -9.60 -10.06 2.21
CA ASN A 144 -9.35 -8.62 2.15
C ASN A 144 -10.30 -7.92 1.16
N SER A 145 -10.39 -6.59 1.29
CA SER A 145 -11.22 -5.72 0.46
C SER A 145 -10.51 -5.14 -0.77
N ALA A 146 -9.42 -5.75 -1.24
CA ALA A 146 -8.64 -5.20 -2.33
C ALA A 146 -9.42 -5.19 -3.66
N PRO A 147 -9.37 -4.08 -4.42
CA PRO A 147 -9.92 -4.05 -5.77
C PRO A 147 -9.03 -4.85 -6.74
N SER A 148 -9.59 -5.26 -7.88
CA SER A 148 -8.83 -5.87 -8.98
C SER A 148 -7.84 -4.89 -9.65
N SER A 149 -8.09 -3.59 -9.52
CA SER A 149 -7.24 -2.51 -10.01
C SER A 149 -7.18 -1.37 -9.00
N PHE A 150 -5.98 -0.93 -8.66
CA PHE A 150 -5.73 0.16 -7.72
C PHE A 150 -5.57 1.48 -8.48
N PRO A 151 -6.51 2.44 -8.38
CA PRO A 151 -6.35 3.73 -9.03
C PRO A 151 -5.14 4.48 -8.46
N VAL A 152 -4.55 5.38 -9.26
CA VAL A 152 -3.51 6.31 -8.79
C VAL A 152 -3.99 7.04 -7.53
N GLY A 153 -3.12 7.15 -6.53
CA GLY A 153 -3.43 7.69 -5.22
C GLY A 153 -3.39 6.63 -4.13
N ARG A 154 -4.14 6.87 -3.04
CA ARG A 154 -4.15 6.02 -1.84
C ARG A 154 -5.41 5.16 -1.82
N THR A 155 -5.21 3.85 -1.68
CA THR A 155 -6.28 2.87 -1.45
C THR A 155 -6.04 2.18 -0.11
N VAL A 156 -7.04 2.18 0.76
CA VAL A 156 -6.98 1.44 2.03
C VAL A 156 -7.54 0.04 1.79
N VAL A 157 -6.73 -0.98 2.05
CA VAL A 157 -7.14 -2.39 2.01
C VAL A 157 -7.40 -2.85 3.43
N THR A 158 -8.61 -3.33 3.70
CA THR A 158 -8.98 -3.92 4.99
C THR A 158 -8.83 -5.43 4.91
N TRP A 159 -7.98 -5.98 5.76
CA TRP A 159 -7.82 -7.42 5.95
C TRP A 159 -8.73 -7.90 7.08
N THR A 160 -9.36 -9.06 6.91
CA THR A 160 -10.26 -9.68 7.89
C THR A 160 -9.81 -11.12 8.15
N ALA A 161 -9.45 -11.41 9.40
CA ALA A 161 -9.25 -12.76 9.92
C ALA A 161 -10.55 -13.27 10.55
N THR A 162 -10.94 -14.51 10.25
CA THR A 162 -12.13 -15.18 10.81
C THR A 162 -11.74 -16.58 11.26
N ASP A 163 -12.04 -16.93 12.51
CA ASP A 163 -11.83 -18.29 13.02
C ASP A 163 -12.97 -19.25 12.60
N ALA A 164 -12.92 -20.49 13.08
CA ALA A 164 -13.93 -21.52 12.77
C ALA A 164 -15.31 -21.25 13.40
N CYS A 165 -15.36 -20.46 14.47
CA CYS A 165 -16.59 -20.14 15.21
C CYS A 165 -17.22 -18.81 14.75
N GLY A 166 -16.54 -18.10 13.84
CA GLY A 166 -17.00 -16.87 13.24
C GLY A 166 -16.54 -15.60 13.95
N ASN A 167 -15.67 -15.67 14.96
CA ASN A 167 -15.10 -14.46 15.57
C ASN A 167 -14.12 -13.81 14.60
N ARG A 168 -14.04 -12.47 14.63
CA ARG A 168 -13.33 -11.70 13.60
C ARG A 168 -12.44 -10.61 14.17
N SER A 169 -11.31 -10.41 13.51
CA SER A 169 -10.41 -9.28 13.71
C SER A 169 -10.01 -8.66 12.38
N THR A 170 -9.72 -7.37 12.38
CA THR A 170 -9.34 -6.62 11.17
C THR A 170 -8.09 -5.79 11.38
N CYS A 171 -7.39 -5.53 10.29
CA CYS A 171 -6.31 -4.53 10.23
C CYS A 171 -6.29 -3.91 8.82
N THR A 172 -5.56 -2.81 8.66
CA THR A 172 -5.49 -2.06 7.40
C THR A 172 -4.08 -2.01 6.85
N GLN A 173 -3.99 -2.02 5.52
CA GLN A 173 -2.78 -1.79 4.74
C GLN A 173 -3.03 -0.65 3.76
N LEU A 174 -2.11 0.30 3.67
CA LEU A 174 -2.17 1.40 2.71
C LEU A 174 -1.42 1.02 1.43
N VAL A 175 -2.12 1.07 0.29
CA VAL A 175 -1.53 0.93 -1.03
C VAL A 175 -1.50 2.29 -1.71
N THR A 176 -0.29 2.80 -2.00
CA THR A 176 -0.07 4.05 -2.70
C THR A 176 0.35 3.75 -4.13
N VAL A 177 -0.50 4.06 -5.09
CA VAL A 177 -0.15 3.99 -6.51
C VAL A 177 0.37 5.34 -6.96
N THR A 178 1.66 5.42 -7.24
CA THR A 178 2.28 6.61 -7.83
C THR A 178 2.17 6.54 -9.36
N ARG A 179 2.16 7.71 -9.99
CA ARG A 179 2.27 7.80 -11.43
C ARG A 179 3.31 8.83 -11.76
N ASP A 180 4.46 8.33 -12.20
CA ASP A 180 5.54 9.15 -12.72
C ASP A 180 5.46 9.05 -14.23
N VAL A 181 5.31 10.21 -14.89
CA VAL A 181 5.35 10.26 -16.36
C VAL A 181 6.73 10.70 -16.75
N SER A 182 7.47 9.80 -17.41
CA SER A 182 8.77 10.14 -17.98
C SER A 182 8.59 10.94 -19.26
N ILE A 183 9.40 11.97 -19.39
CA ILE A 183 9.54 12.78 -20.59
C ILE A 183 10.97 12.68 -21.08
N THR A 184 11.14 12.67 -22.39
CA THR A 184 12.46 12.58 -23.02
C THR A 184 12.47 13.46 -24.26
N SER A 185 13.43 14.37 -24.34
CA SER A 185 13.60 15.30 -25.45
C SER A 185 14.99 15.12 -26.03
N ASN A 186 15.08 14.77 -27.31
CA ASN A 186 16.35 14.60 -28.00
C ASN A 186 16.73 15.85 -28.79
N PHE A 187 18.00 16.24 -28.65
CA PHE A 187 18.64 17.32 -29.35
C PHE A 187 19.62 16.73 -30.35
N ASN A 188 19.29 16.82 -31.64
CA ASN A 188 20.11 16.30 -32.74
C ASN A 188 20.76 17.44 -33.56
N GLY A 189 21.01 18.58 -32.92
CA GLY A 189 21.58 19.78 -33.55
C GLY A 189 23.09 19.71 -33.79
N THR A 190 23.69 20.86 -34.11
CA THR A 190 25.15 21.00 -34.19
C THR A 190 25.78 20.76 -32.83
N ALA A 191 26.94 20.09 -32.80
CA ALA A 191 27.63 19.82 -31.55
C ALA A 191 28.02 21.10 -30.80
N ILE A 192 27.71 21.14 -29.50
CA ILE A 192 28.02 22.28 -28.65
C ILE A 192 29.49 22.20 -28.28
N LYS A 193 30.31 23.09 -28.83
CA LYS A 193 31.77 23.09 -28.63
C LYS A 193 32.13 23.31 -27.16
N ALA A 194 33.23 22.71 -26.75
CA ALA A 194 33.84 22.96 -25.46
C ALA A 194 34.24 24.44 -25.28
N GLY A 195 34.22 24.92 -24.03
CA GLY A 195 34.49 26.31 -23.67
C GLY A 195 33.24 27.22 -23.64
N ASN A 196 32.07 26.69 -23.99
CA ASN A 196 30.81 27.43 -23.93
C ASN A 196 30.03 27.10 -22.65
N TYR A 197 29.22 28.06 -22.18
CA TYR A 197 28.16 27.80 -21.22
C TYR A 197 26.88 27.42 -21.95
N ILE A 198 26.18 26.42 -21.44
CA ILE A 198 24.88 25.96 -21.92
C ILE A 198 23.80 26.25 -20.89
N TRP A 199 22.67 26.76 -21.35
CA TRP A 199 21.45 26.86 -20.56
C TRP A 199 20.38 26.01 -21.22
N PHE A 200 19.87 25.05 -20.45
CA PHE A 200 18.74 24.24 -20.89
C PHE A 200 17.43 24.89 -20.48
N ASN A 201 16.48 24.92 -21.39
CA ASN A 201 15.11 25.30 -21.06
C ASN A 201 14.16 24.33 -21.76
N SER A 202 13.04 24.05 -21.12
CA SER A 202 11.98 23.26 -21.73
C SER A 202 10.67 23.98 -21.88
N VAL A 203 9.97 23.61 -22.94
CA VAL A 203 8.72 24.23 -23.34
C VAL A 203 7.57 23.25 -23.13
N LEU A 204 6.72 23.62 -22.19
CA LEU A 204 5.57 22.89 -21.72
C LEU A 204 4.29 23.58 -22.19
N LYS A 205 3.30 22.80 -22.62
CA LYS A 205 2.01 23.31 -23.04
C LYS A 205 0.92 22.64 -22.20
N PRO A 206 0.50 23.27 -21.10
CA PRO A 206 -0.60 22.77 -20.29
C PRO A 206 -1.93 22.94 -21.03
N SER A 207 -2.91 22.11 -20.69
CA SER A 207 -4.30 22.22 -21.14
C SER A 207 -5.22 21.64 -20.06
N GLY A 208 -6.47 22.08 -20.00
CA GLY A 208 -7.40 21.69 -18.93
C GLY A 208 -7.19 22.44 -17.61
N LEU A 209 -6.56 23.62 -17.63
CA LEU A 209 -6.43 24.48 -16.45
C LEU A 209 -7.81 25.05 -16.06
N GLY A 210 -8.20 24.85 -14.81
CA GLY A 210 -9.46 25.35 -14.26
C GLY A 210 -9.31 26.68 -13.50
N SER A 211 -10.31 27.01 -12.70
CA SER A 211 -10.33 28.20 -11.83
C SER A 211 -9.58 28.02 -10.50
N SER A 212 -8.95 26.85 -10.28
CA SER A 212 -8.13 26.56 -9.11
C SER A 212 -6.66 26.49 -9.48
N PRO A 213 -5.73 26.81 -8.56
CA PRO A 213 -4.30 26.63 -8.81
C PRO A 213 -3.96 25.17 -9.13
N VAL A 214 -3.08 24.97 -10.10
CA VAL A 214 -2.56 23.66 -10.50
C VAL A 214 -1.05 23.64 -10.31
N THR A 215 -0.52 22.65 -9.60
CA THR A 215 0.92 22.46 -9.40
C THR A 215 1.42 21.24 -10.15
N ILE A 216 2.49 21.44 -10.91
CA ILE A 216 3.26 20.38 -11.56
C ILE A 216 4.62 20.31 -10.86
N ARG A 217 5.03 19.12 -10.44
CA ARG A 217 6.32 18.84 -9.80
C ARG A 217 7.16 17.96 -10.71
N PHE A 218 8.38 18.39 -11.01
CA PHE A 218 9.39 17.70 -11.79
C PHE A 218 10.50 17.20 -10.88
N PHE A 219 10.93 15.96 -11.12
CA PHE A 219 11.96 15.27 -10.35
C PHE A 219 12.75 14.32 -11.25
N HIS A 220 13.88 13.83 -10.73
CA HIS A 220 14.81 12.96 -11.47
C HIS A 220 15.17 13.53 -12.85
N GLN A 221 15.42 14.82 -12.89
CA GLN A 221 15.73 15.53 -14.13
C GLN A 221 17.19 15.31 -14.48
N GLU A 222 17.46 14.91 -15.72
CA GLU A 222 18.79 14.57 -16.19
C GLU A 222 19.02 15.05 -17.63
N ILE A 223 20.27 15.42 -17.91
CA ILE A 223 20.75 15.70 -19.26
C ILE A 223 21.84 14.69 -19.58
N HIS A 224 21.67 13.97 -20.68
CA HIS A 224 22.53 12.88 -21.12
C HIS A 224 23.06 13.13 -22.52
N SER A 225 24.30 12.72 -22.76
CA SER A 225 24.92 12.54 -24.06
C SER A 225 25.87 11.35 -23.97
N ALA A 226 26.47 10.93 -25.08
CA ALA A 226 27.35 9.77 -25.11
C ALA A 226 28.50 9.85 -24.07
N ASN A 227 29.02 11.06 -23.80
CA ASN A 227 30.15 11.30 -22.90
C ASN A 227 29.86 12.33 -21.81
N PHE A 228 28.58 12.63 -21.54
CA PHE A 228 28.18 13.69 -20.62
C PHE A 228 26.89 13.32 -19.90
N HIS A 229 26.88 13.45 -18.57
CA HIS A 229 25.72 13.27 -17.72
C HIS A 229 25.65 14.42 -16.73
N LEU A 230 24.47 15.00 -16.56
CA LEU A 230 24.21 16.07 -15.61
C LEU A 230 22.84 15.87 -14.95
N SER A 231 22.84 15.70 -13.64
CA SER A 231 21.62 15.77 -12.83
C SER A 231 21.22 17.23 -12.60
N LEU A 232 19.92 17.50 -12.75
CA LEU A 232 19.33 18.81 -12.53
C LEU A 232 18.54 18.83 -11.21
N PRO A 233 18.46 19.99 -10.53
CA PRO A 233 17.57 20.16 -9.38
C PRO A 233 16.11 19.90 -9.75
N ASP A 234 15.32 19.51 -8.76
CA ASP A 234 13.87 19.41 -8.89
C ASP A 234 13.26 20.77 -9.24
N ALA A 235 12.02 20.75 -9.74
CA ALA A 235 11.33 21.97 -10.09
C ALA A 235 9.82 21.89 -9.90
N VAL A 236 9.21 23.04 -9.63
CA VAL A 236 7.78 23.21 -9.40
C VAL A 236 7.26 24.30 -10.31
N ILE A 237 6.16 24.02 -11.01
CA ILE A 237 5.41 25.00 -11.78
C ILE A 237 3.99 25.07 -11.23
N THR A 238 3.56 26.25 -10.78
CA THR A 238 2.20 26.51 -10.33
C THR A 238 1.48 27.42 -11.33
N PHE A 239 0.42 26.92 -11.94
CA PHE A 239 -0.54 27.70 -12.71
C PHE A 239 -1.58 28.28 -11.76
N ASP A 240 -1.50 29.56 -11.49
CA ASP A 240 -2.30 30.23 -10.47
C ASP A 240 -3.27 31.25 -11.12
N PRO A 241 -4.60 31.06 -10.99
CA PRO A 241 -5.61 31.99 -11.51
C PRO A 241 -5.53 33.39 -10.89
N ALA A 242 -4.96 33.54 -9.69
CA ALA A 242 -4.77 34.82 -9.03
C ALA A 242 -3.44 35.50 -9.38
N ALA A 243 -2.55 34.83 -10.12
CA ALA A 243 -1.33 35.46 -10.60
C ALA A 243 -1.64 36.43 -11.75
N THR A 244 -1.10 37.65 -11.67
CA THR A 244 -1.17 38.65 -12.75
C THR A 244 0.14 38.73 -13.55
N THR A 245 1.19 38.10 -13.05
CA THR A 245 2.49 37.99 -13.70
C THR A 245 3.04 36.62 -13.41
N ALA A 246 3.76 36.06 -14.36
CA ALA A 246 4.58 34.90 -14.04
C ALA A 246 5.70 35.32 -13.07
N THR A 247 6.36 34.36 -12.45
CA THR A 247 7.62 34.51 -11.69
C THR A 247 8.36 33.19 -11.70
N THR A 248 9.69 33.21 -11.67
CA THR A 248 10.51 32.02 -11.49
C THR A 248 11.68 32.37 -10.60
N MET A 249 11.99 31.53 -9.61
CA MET A 249 13.11 31.73 -8.68
C MET A 249 13.74 30.39 -8.33
N PHE A 250 15.03 30.39 -8.02
CA PHE A 250 15.66 29.25 -7.36
C PHE A 250 15.61 29.47 -5.85
N ASP A 251 14.99 28.57 -5.09
CA ASP A 251 14.81 28.73 -3.64
C ASP A 251 16.00 28.19 -2.81
N GLY A 252 17.07 27.74 -3.47
CA GLY A 252 18.22 27.09 -2.87
C GLY A 252 18.20 25.57 -2.97
N VAL A 253 17.04 24.98 -3.31
CA VAL A 253 16.84 23.54 -3.45
C VAL A 253 16.26 23.19 -4.83
N GLN A 254 15.26 23.94 -5.28
CA GLN A 254 14.50 23.67 -6.49
C GLN A 254 14.16 24.96 -7.24
N TRP A 255 13.83 24.82 -8.52
CA TRP A 255 13.24 25.91 -9.28
C TRP A 255 11.75 26.03 -8.97
N VAL A 256 11.30 27.22 -8.58
CA VAL A 256 9.89 27.52 -8.29
C VAL A 256 9.39 28.53 -9.31
N THR A 257 8.47 28.09 -10.16
CA THR A 257 7.81 28.90 -11.18
C THR A 257 6.33 29.05 -10.85
N ARG A 258 5.81 30.27 -10.89
CA ARG A 258 4.38 30.57 -10.78
C ARG A 258 3.96 31.33 -12.02
N VAL A 259 2.86 30.93 -12.67
CA VAL A 259 2.36 31.56 -13.91
C VAL A 259 0.86 31.82 -13.80
N PRO A 260 0.33 32.93 -14.37
CA PRO A 260 -1.12 33.16 -14.51
C PRO A 260 -1.76 31.97 -15.21
N SER A 261 -2.87 31.42 -14.73
CA SER A 261 -3.59 30.36 -15.46
C SER A 261 -4.63 30.92 -16.43
N SER A 262 -5.19 32.10 -16.15
CA SER A 262 -6.15 32.80 -17.00
C SER A 262 -5.45 33.52 -18.15
N GLY A 263 -5.95 33.35 -19.38
CA GLY A 263 -5.40 34.05 -20.56
C GLY A 263 -4.14 33.41 -21.16
N LEU A 264 -3.65 32.29 -20.60
CA LEU A 264 -2.59 31.51 -21.23
C LEU A 264 -3.09 30.91 -22.55
N SER A 265 -2.59 31.43 -23.68
CA SER A 265 -2.82 30.84 -25.01
C SER A 265 -1.67 29.95 -25.49
N GLY A 266 -0.59 29.85 -24.69
CA GLY A 266 0.73 29.49 -25.20
C GLY A 266 1.52 28.54 -24.31
N ASN A 267 2.83 28.64 -24.46
CA ASN A 267 3.80 27.76 -23.85
C ASN A 267 4.30 28.31 -22.50
N THR A 268 4.59 27.41 -21.58
CA THR A 268 5.22 27.67 -20.28
C THR A 268 6.63 27.12 -20.30
N PHE A 269 7.57 27.88 -19.74
CA PHE A 269 8.97 27.52 -19.72
C PHE A 269 9.37 26.97 -18.35
N LEU A 270 10.12 25.87 -18.34
CA LEU A 270 10.84 25.44 -17.16
C LEU A 270 12.25 26.04 -17.22
N SER A 271 12.56 26.96 -16.30
CA SER A 271 13.94 27.45 -16.15
C SER A 271 14.87 26.29 -15.83
N GLY A 272 15.93 26.12 -16.60
CA GLY A 272 16.92 25.07 -16.35
C GLY A 272 18.20 25.60 -15.73
N PHE A 273 19.30 24.92 -16.03
CA PHE A 273 20.57 25.05 -15.34
C PHE A 273 21.65 25.52 -16.31
N ALA A 274 22.51 26.42 -15.85
CA ALA A 274 23.71 26.84 -16.56
C ALA A 274 24.85 25.84 -16.32
N TYR A 275 25.38 25.22 -17.37
CA TYR A 275 26.52 24.31 -17.28
C TYR A 275 27.68 24.77 -18.17
N TYR A 276 28.92 24.64 -17.70
CA TYR A 276 30.11 24.93 -18.50
C TYR A 276 30.57 23.67 -19.21
N VAL A 277 30.62 23.66 -20.54
CA VAL A 277 31.13 22.53 -21.33
C VAL A 277 32.66 22.52 -21.21
N PRO A 278 33.26 21.57 -20.45
CA PRO A 278 34.68 21.64 -20.19
C PRO A 278 35.52 21.29 -21.43
N SER A 279 36.73 21.86 -21.48
CA SER A 279 37.66 21.75 -22.62
C SER A 279 38.09 20.32 -22.95
N ASN A 280 37.90 19.38 -22.03
CA ASN A 280 38.23 17.96 -22.18
C ASN A 280 37.13 17.11 -22.83
N LEU A 281 36.07 17.71 -23.38
CA LEU A 281 35.04 17.02 -24.19
C LEU A 281 35.32 17.22 -25.70
N PRO A 282 36.19 16.41 -26.33
CA PRO A 282 36.52 16.53 -27.75
C PRO A 282 35.29 16.23 -28.62
N GLY A 283 34.98 17.15 -29.54
CA GLY A 283 33.79 17.08 -30.39
C GLY A 283 32.54 17.74 -29.80
N GLY A 284 32.58 18.18 -28.53
CA GLY A 284 31.45 18.85 -27.88
C GLY A 284 30.37 17.89 -27.36
N ILE A 285 29.17 18.41 -27.07
CA ILE A 285 28.03 17.61 -26.60
C ILE A 285 27.02 17.43 -27.75
N ASN A 286 26.83 16.18 -28.21
CA ASN A 286 25.87 15.77 -29.26
C ASN A 286 25.71 14.23 -29.34
N PRO A 287 24.49 13.67 -29.46
CA PRO A 287 23.19 14.29 -29.21
C PRO A 287 23.01 14.59 -27.71
N VAL A 288 22.10 15.50 -27.38
CA VAL A 288 21.75 15.80 -25.99
C VAL A 288 20.32 15.37 -25.71
N THR A 289 20.13 14.51 -24.73
CA THR A 289 18.82 14.06 -24.30
C THR A 289 18.53 14.64 -22.93
N TRP A 290 17.44 15.40 -22.80
CA TRP A 290 16.91 15.73 -21.49
C TRP A 290 15.82 14.72 -21.14
N SER A 291 15.85 14.20 -19.92
CA SER A 291 14.81 13.35 -19.37
C SER A 291 14.40 13.82 -17.98
N GLY A 292 13.17 13.51 -17.60
CA GLY A 292 12.69 13.78 -16.25
C GLY A 292 11.37 13.09 -15.99
N SER A 293 10.96 13.06 -14.73
CA SER A 293 9.66 12.57 -14.29
C SER A 293 8.84 13.72 -13.71
N PHE A 294 7.52 13.65 -13.86
CA PHE A 294 6.65 14.67 -13.27
C PHE A 294 5.31 14.12 -12.74
N VAL A 295 4.73 14.88 -11.81
CA VAL A 295 3.41 14.68 -11.20
C VAL A 295 2.61 15.98 -11.28
N ILE A 296 1.30 15.89 -11.53
CA ILE A 296 0.36 17.03 -11.49
C ILE A 296 -0.64 16.80 -10.34
N ASP A 297 -0.88 17.82 -9.52
CA ASP A 297 -1.76 17.74 -8.34
C ASP A 297 -3.27 17.80 -8.66
N THR A 298 -3.62 18.20 -9.88
CA THR A 298 -5.01 18.48 -10.29
C THR A 298 -5.46 17.55 -11.43
N PRO A 299 -6.62 16.87 -11.30
CA PRO A 299 -7.16 15.99 -12.35
C PRO A 299 -7.53 16.73 -13.64
N GLY A 300 -7.45 16.04 -14.78
CA GLY A 300 -7.88 16.56 -16.09
C GLY A 300 -6.90 17.52 -16.78
N VAL A 301 -5.81 17.87 -16.11
CA VAL A 301 -4.74 18.70 -16.68
C VAL A 301 -3.82 17.84 -17.54
N LEU A 302 -3.64 18.25 -18.79
CA LEU A 302 -2.80 17.60 -19.79
C LEU A 302 -1.56 18.47 -20.05
N LEU A 303 -0.38 17.91 -19.84
CA LEU A 303 0.88 18.56 -20.18
C LEU A 303 1.40 18.02 -21.51
N LYS A 304 1.53 18.87 -22.53
CA LYS A 304 2.19 18.52 -23.79
C LYS A 304 3.60 19.10 -23.81
N TRP A 305 4.57 18.30 -24.22
CA TRP A 305 5.92 18.78 -24.48
C TRP A 305 6.03 19.27 -25.92
N GLN A 306 6.68 20.42 -26.13
CA GLN A 306 6.95 20.91 -27.49
C GLN A 306 8.41 20.76 -27.88
N TRP A 307 9.34 21.35 -27.12
CA TRP A 307 10.77 21.32 -27.44
C TRP A 307 11.66 21.75 -26.25
N ALA A 308 12.97 21.51 -26.39
CA ALA A 308 14.03 22.02 -25.52
C ALA A 308 14.95 22.98 -26.29
N ALA A 309 15.34 24.10 -25.67
CA ALA A 309 16.35 25.03 -26.21
C ALA A 309 17.66 24.93 -25.43
N VAL A 310 18.75 25.13 -26.18
CA VAL A 310 20.09 25.33 -25.63
C VAL A 310 20.63 26.65 -26.13
N TYR A 311 21.02 27.51 -25.20
CA TYR A 311 21.71 28.76 -25.49
C TYR A 311 23.19 28.57 -25.24
N THR A 312 24.04 29.13 -26.12
CA THR A 312 25.50 29.04 -25.99
C THR A 312 26.07 30.46 -25.88
N ASN A 313 26.87 30.70 -24.84
CA ASN A 313 27.36 31.99 -24.31
C ASN A 313 26.45 32.67 -23.28
N PHE A 314 26.85 32.53 -22.01
CA PHE A 314 26.36 33.31 -20.89
C PHE A 314 27.53 34.06 -20.25
N SER A 315 27.21 35.12 -19.49
CA SER A 315 28.14 35.76 -18.57
C SER A 315 28.74 34.73 -17.60
N THR A 316 29.98 34.93 -17.17
CA THR A 316 30.69 34.09 -16.19
C THR A 316 30.17 34.24 -14.75
N ASP A 317 29.32 35.23 -14.48
CA ASP A 317 28.71 35.44 -13.15
C ASP A 317 27.37 34.71 -13.04
N LEU A 318 27.43 33.51 -12.44
CA LEU A 318 26.28 32.63 -12.17
C LEU A 318 25.32 33.20 -11.12
N ASN A 319 25.78 34.12 -10.26
CA ASN A 319 24.97 34.69 -9.18
C ASN A 319 24.23 35.97 -9.60
N ALA A 320 24.62 36.57 -10.73
CA ALA A 320 23.91 37.69 -11.34
C ALA A 320 22.64 37.27 -12.13
N LEU A 321 22.37 35.96 -12.25
CA LEU A 321 21.22 35.33 -12.93
C LEU A 321 19.90 35.56 -12.19
N GLY A 322 19.58 36.82 -11.92
CA GLY A 322 18.25 37.26 -11.51
C GLY A 322 17.25 36.95 -12.61
N VAL A 323 16.26 36.12 -12.27
CA VAL A 323 15.22 35.65 -13.18
C VAL A 323 14.10 36.70 -13.26
N LYS A 324 13.68 37.04 -14.49
CA LYS A 324 12.39 37.70 -14.77
C LYS A 324 11.52 36.71 -15.58
N PRO A 325 10.19 36.78 -15.46
CA PRO A 325 9.28 35.67 -15.71
C PRO A 325 9.00 35.35 -17.17
N VAL A 326 8.29 34.22 -17.37
CA VAL A 326 7.47 33.93 -18.57
C VAL A 326 6.78 35.22 -19.03
N ASP A 327 6.82 35.48 -20.35
CA ASP A 327 6.25 36.67 -20.97
C ASP A 327 4.84 36.98 -20.45
N ASP A 328 4.55 38.28 -20.34
CA ASP A 328 3.49 38.84 -19.51
C ASP A 328 2.05 38.43 -19.90
N ASN A 329 1.10 38.97 -19.11
CA ASN A 329 -0.35 38.87 -19.19
C ASN A 329 -1.03 39.03 -20.58
N HIS A 330 -0.28 39.16 -21.66
CA HIS A 330 -0.75 38.96 -23.02
C HIS A 330 0.13 37.92 -23.70
N ALA A 331 -0.50 36.82 -24.13
CA ALA A 331 -0.03 35.99 -25.23
C ALA A 331 0.88 36.81 -26.16
N SER A 332 2.16 36.45 -26.24
CA SER A 332 3.11 37.27 -26.96
C SER A 332 2.54 37.57 -28.36
N GLN A 333 2.40 38.85 -28.69
CA GLN A 333 2.27 39.27 -30.08
C GLN A 333 3.58 39.00 -30.85
N TYR A 334 4.60 38.50 -30.14
CA TYR A 334 5.88 38.09 -30.66
C TYR A 334 5.78 36.69 -31.28
N GLN A 335 5.66 36.72 -32.60
CA GLN A 335 5.91 35.57 -33.47
C GLN A 335 7.20 34.87 -33.04
N ASN A 336 7.19 33.55 -33.24
CA ASN A 336 8.14 32.50 -32.86
C ASN A 336 9.66 32.73 -33.15
N SER A 337 10.08 33.94 -33.52
CA SER A 337 11.45 34.32 -33.86
C SER A 337 12.24 35.00 -32.75
N ASP A 338 11.60 35.58 -31.73
CA ASP A 338 12.31 36.42 -30.74
C ASP A 338 12.32 35.77 -29.35
N HIS A 339 13.24 34.82 -29.16
CA HIS A 339 13.93 34.57 -27.88
C HIS A 339 13.05 34.22 -26.67
N ALA A 340 11.95 33.49 -26.89
CA ALA A 340 11.08 33.02 -25.82
C ALA A 340 11.85 32.13 -24.82
N GLY A 341 11.80 32.49 -23.52
CA GLY A 341 12.47 31.76 -22.42
C GLY A 341 13.88 32.26 -22.05
N THR A 342 14.37 33.33 -22.70
CA THR A 342 15.59 34.05 -22.27
C THR A 342 15.17 35.21 -21.36
N PRO A 343 15.72 35.34 -20.13
CA PRO A 343 15.37 36.50 -19.30
C PRO A 343 15.83 37.81 -19.97
N GLU A 344 15.05 38.89 -19.82
CA GLU A 344 15.22 40.14 -20.62
C GLU A 344 16.62 40.76 -20.52
N ASN A 345 17.21 40.72 -19.32
CA ASN A 345 18.57 41.16 -19.04
C ASN A 345 19.65 40.32 -19.75
N TYR A 346 19.29 39.16 -20.29
CA TYR A 346 20.19 38.25 -21.00
C TYR A 346 20.06 38.32 -22.53
N LYS A 347 19.04 39.00 -23.07
CA LYS A 347 18.81 39.07 -24.53
C LYS A 347 19.99 39.65 -25.29
N SER A 348 20.70 40.64 -24.73
CA SER A 348 21.90 41.25 -25.34
C SER A 348 23.13 40.33 -25.36
N TYR A 349 23.12 39.25 -24.56
CA TYR A 349 24.23 38.29 -24.47
C TYR A 349 23.98 37.02 -25.31
N VAL A 350 22.77 36.85 -25.86
CA VAL A 350 22.44 35.75 -26.78
C VAL A 350 22.99 36.06 -28.17
N ILE A 351 24.16 35.52 -28.49
CA ILE A 351 24.75 35.59 -29.83
C ILE A 351 24.43 34.29 -30.56
N GLY A 352 23.31 34.27 -31.29
CA GLY A 352 22.81 33.09 -31.99
C GLY A 352 21.66 32.44 -31.23
N GLY A 353 20.45 32.55 -31.78
CA GLY A 353 19.23 31.98 -31.23
C GLY A 353 18.70 30.84 -32.09
N ALA A 354 18.08 29.86 -31.43
CA ALA A 354 17.16 28.92 -32.06
C ALA A 354 15.98 29.72 -32.65
N ARG A 355 15.96 29.95 -33.97
CA ARG A 355 14.76 30.49 -34.65
C ARG A 355 13.68 29.42 -34.61
N GLY A 356 12.56 29.72 -33.96
CA GLY A 356 11.35 28.90 -33.98
C GLY A 356 10.70 28.92 -35.36
N GLY A 357 11.23 28.12 -36.28
CA GLY A 357 10.72 27.99 -37.63
C GLY A 357 11.81 27.56 -38.59
N GLY A 358 11.97 26.25 -38.77
CA GLY A 358 12.65 25.64 -39.92
C GLY A 358 13.93 26.33 -40.41
N GLY A 359 14.93 26.53 -39.55
CA GLY A 359 16.19 27.15 -39.97
C GLY A 359 17.21 27.39 -38.85
N SER A 360 18.01 26.34 -38.58
CA SER A 360 19.40 26.30 -38.09
C SER A 360 19.86 27.12 -36.85
N ASN A 361 20.12 26.43 -35.73
CA ASN A 361 21.49 25.95 -35.38
C ASN A 361 21.51 25.13 -34.07
N PHE A 362 20.54 25.34 -33.18
CA PHE A 362 20.46 24.61 -31.90
C PHE A 362 19.00 24.35 -31.47
N THR A 363 18.20 23.75 -32.34
CA THR A 363 16.82 23.35 -32.04
C THR A 363 16.71 21.83 -31.97
N GLY A 364 16.24 21.29 -30.85
CA GLY A 364 15.77 19.90 -30.80
C GLY A 364 14.55 19.72 -31.70
N SER A 365 14.47 18.60 -32.41
CA SER A 365 13.28 18.22 -33.18
C SER A 365 12.24 17.61 -32.24
N TYR A 366 10.96 17.87 -32.53
CA TYR A 366 9.78 17.30 -31.86
C TYR A 366 9.99 15.81 -31.51
N SER A 367 10.08 15.47 -30.22
CA SER A 367 10.17 14.08 -29.80
C SER A 367 9.27 13.82 -28.60
N SER A 368 8.11 13.25 -28.88
CA SER A 368 7.12 12.69 -27.96
C SER A 368 6.07 13.64 -27.35
N THR A 369 4.84 13.12 -27.29
CA THR A 369 3.77 13.64 -26.44
C THR A 369 3.81 12.79 -25.16
N GLY A 370 4.35 13.34 -24.07
CA GLY A 370 4.20 12.73 -22.76
C GLY A 370 2.85 13.12 -22.17
N SER A 371 1.78 12.37 -22.46
CA SER A 371 0.49 12.62 -21.80
C SER A 371 0.55 12.10 -20.36
N ALA A 372 0.67 13.00 -19.39
CA ALA A 372 0.09 12.73 -18.08
C ALA A 372 -1.43 12.77 -18.21
N SER A 373 -2.00 11.71 -18.73
CA SER A 373 -3.45 11.47 -18.64
C SER A 373 -3.76 11.13 -17.19
N ILE A 374 -3.75 12.07 -16.25
CA ILE A 374 -4.10 11.78 -14.86
C ILE A 374 -5.60 11.52 -14.77
N CYS A 375 -5.93 10.23 -14.82
CA CYS A 375 -6.71 9.47 -13.87
C CYS A 375 -7.66 10.29 -13.03
N VAL A 376 -8.82 10.60 -13.60
CA VAL A 376 -9.95 11.02 -12.79
C VAL A 376 -10.43 9.78 -12.03
N PRO A 377 -10.45 9.79 -10.68
CA PRO A 377 -11.21 8.80 -9.95
C PRO A 377 -12.70 9.07 -10.27
N GLY A 378 -13.33 8.20 -11.08
CA GLY A 378 -14.79 8.18 -11.21
C GLY A 378 -15.41 8.73 -12.50
N LEU A 379 -14.67 8.99 -13.57
CA LEU A 379 -15.29 9.17 -14.90
C LEU A 379 -14.88 8.04 -15.84
N GLY A 380 -15.78 7.06 -15.96
CA GLY A 380 -15.73 6.07 -17.02
C GLY A 380 -15.70 6.77 -18.37
N ILE A 381 -14.75 6.35 -19.20
CA ILE A 381 -14.61 6.75 -20.60
C ILE A 381 -15.93 6.38 -21.30
N ARG A 382 -16.63 7.38 -21.85
CA ARG A 382 -17.57 7.18 -22.96
C ARG A 382 -16.91 7.66 -24.24
#